data_AF-A0A7S3UXG7-F1
#
_entry.id   AF-A0A7S3UXG7-F1
#
_cell.length_a   1.000
_cell.length_b   1.000
_cell.length_c   1.000
_cell.angle_alpha   90.00
_cell.angle_beta   90.00
_cell.angle_gamma   90.00
#
_symmetry.space_group_name_H-M   'P 1'
#
loop_
_entity.id
_entity.type
_entity.pdbx_description
1 polymer ?
#
loop_
_entity_poly.entity_id
_entity_poly.type
_entity_poly.pdbx_seq_one_letter_code
_entity_poly.pdbx_strand_id
1 'polypeptide(L)'
;MADYRALHWVLKIGNLKKSMYFFEKVLDLKVLRHEEFLTGCEATCNGPYAGAWSKTMIGKGPEKEHFALELTYNYGIDGYEFGNDLICIALSGDVDATKQKAELAGFNCAMDGLALNIDGPDNYTYRIIPQVHGRTEEFATVCIRVADVEKAKDYYVSLLGLGEQSTFPGLDQLANGAPSCAVGFAGEQVRLLLVQTEPGVAVDHAKSSGRIAFACPTGSVPGIHQKAKDAGETIMTPPLTLPTPGKADVVVTILADPDGYEICFVEDEAFYDLATPTYDVIDFKERASRGGDGAPPPKAEKLQHAAELKEVEEVEELEEILRAAGPDRLVVVDFGAGWCKNCKKIAPAVGKMAAKYADHADFVAVDISEAEDLAIEYEVSSVPRLLYFKNGAKVDDYLGSTVGEIRAKVERHLTGYEPSDAKRALHWVLKIGNLKKSMHFYENVLGLQVLRHEEFKSGCEATCNGPYAGAWSKTMIGRGPEEQHFALELTYNYGIDAYRAGDDLQYLCLSGDLAEYEAKARRFGYPAEFGGKGETLLIEGPDGYRYLVVPPGAEGREEAWVCVGLKVADLDSSLRYWCGLLGLKDLGEGPRGAG
;
A
#
# COMPACT_ATOMS: atom_id res chain seq x y z
N MET A 1 -1.28 3.13 48.78
CA MET A 1 -0.43 2.99 47.59
C MET A 1 -1.05 3.72 46.40
N ALA A 2 -1.66 4.90 46.59
CA ALA A 2 -2.41 5.60 45.54
C ALA A 2 -1.53 6.49 44.64
N ASP A 3 -0.23 6.59 44.91
CA ASP A 3 0.64 7.64 44.37
C ASP A 3 1.92 7.08 43.70
N TYR A 4 1.96 5.78 43.37
CA TYR A 4 3.06 5.20 42.59
C TYR A 4 2.66 5.09 41.12
N ARG A 5 3.60 5.42 40.22
CA ARG A 5 3.31 5.44 38.79
C ARG A 5 4.44 4.88 37.94
N ALA A 6 4.12 4.03 36.97
CA ALA A 6 5.06 3.65 35.92
C ALA A 6 5.32 4.84 34.98
N LEU A 7 6.58 5.21 34.81
CA LEU A 7 6.99 6.41 34.08
C LEU A 7 7.42 6.08 32.66
N HIS A 8 8.48 5.29 32.53
CA HIS A 8 9.04 4.96 31.24
C HIS A 8 9.90 3.70 31.28
N TRP A 9 10.15 3.15 30.09
CA TRP A 9 11.18 2.16 29.85
C TRP A 9 12.33 2.78 29.06
N VAL A 10 13.56 2.54 29.51
CA VAL A 10 14.78 3.02 28.83
C VAL A 10 15.19 2.04 27.73
N LEU A 11 15.41 2.56 26.52
CA LEU A 11 15.93 1.84 25.36
C LEU A 11 17.26 2.44 24.92
N LYS A 12 18.23 1.59 24.61
CA LYS A 12 19.52 2.01 24.05
C LYS A 12 19.49 1.85 22.54
N ILE A 13 19.66 2.95 21.82
CA ILE A 13 19.49 2.98 20.36
C ILE A 13 20.78 3.41 19.66
N GLY A 14 21.07 2.79 18.51
CA GLY A 14 22.25 3.06 17.70
C GLY A 14 21.99 4.06 16.57
N ASN A 15 20.72 4.29 16.20
CA ASN A 15 20.36 5.24 15.16
C ASN A 15 19.09 6.04 15.51
N LEU A 16 19.28 7.18 16.19
CA LEU A 16 18.18 8.05 16.61
C LEU A 16 17.28 8.49 15.45
N LYS A 17 17.85 8.82 14.29
CA LYS A 17 17.06 9.25 13.13
C LYS A 17 16.11 8.14 12.64
N LYS A 18 16.60 6.89 12.55
CA LYS A 18 15.76 5.73 12.20
C LYS A 18 14.73 5.44 13.29
N SER A 19 15.11 5.58 14.57
CA SER A 19 14.18 5.44 15.69
C SER A 19 13.06 6.47 15.65
N MET A 20 13.36 7.75 15.39
CA MET A 20 12.34 8.80 15.28
C MET A 20 11.36 8.52 14.15
N TYR A 21 11.85 8.15 12.97
CA TYR A 21 10.99 7.78 11.86
C TYR A 21 10.03 6.64 12.25
N PHE A 22 10.55 5.57 12.86
CA PHE A 22 9.71 4.47 13.32
C PHE A 22 8.66 4.91 14.34
N PHE A 23 9.07 5.61 15.40
CA PHE A 23 8.14 5.95 16.48
C PHE A 23 7.07 6.96 16.04
N GLU A 24 7.44 7.96 15.25
CA GLU A 24 6.52 9.01 14.80
C GLU A 24 5.62 8.54 13.66
N LYS A 25 6.20 7.83 12.67
CA LYS A 25 5.50 7.48 11.43
C LYS A 25 4.86 6.11 11.45
N VAL A 26 5.36 5.17 12.25
CA VAL A 26 4.79 3.82 12.38
C VAL A 26 3.90 3.73 13.61
N LEU A 27 4.39 4.18 14.77
CA LEU A 27 3.66 4.02 16.05
C LEU A 27 2.83 5.25 16.48
N ASP A 28 2.86 6.34 15.71
CA ASP A 28 2.18 7.62 16.01
C ASP A 28 2.52 8.18 17.40
N LEU A 29 3.77 8.01 17.85
CA LEU A 29 4.29 8.60 19.07
C LEU A 29 4.87 9.98 18.79
N LYS A 30 5.01 10.81 19.82
CA LYS A 30 5.55 12.16 19.71
C LYS A 30 6.76 12.33 20.61
N VAL A 31 7.75 13.08 20.13
CA VAL A 31 8.81 13.61 20.99
C VAL A 31 8.17 14.52 22.03
N LEU A 32 8.37 14.18 23.30
CA LEU A 32 7.86 14.93 24.45
C LEU A 32 8.90 15.95 24.91
N ARG A 33 10.16 15.52 24.99
CA ARG A 33 11.34 16.36 25.28
C ARG A 33 12.60 15.68 24.78
N HIS A 34 13.62 16.49 24.51
CA HIS A 34 14.94 16.04 24.08
C HIS A 34 16.04 16.79 24.85
N GLU A 35 17.04 16.06 25.33
CA GLU A 35 18.13 16.59 26.14
C GLU A 35 19.48 16.08 25.62
N GLU A 36 20.45 16.98 25.46
CA GLU A 36 21.82 16.69 25.04
C GLU A 36 22.77 16.79 26.24
N PHE A 37 23.62 15.79 26.40
CA PHE A 37 24.60 15.70 27.48
C PHE A 37 26.01 15.56 26.90
N LEU A 38 26.91 16.46 27.32
CA LEU A 38 28.28 16.48 26.81
C LEU A 38 29.20 15.45 27.48
N THR A 39 28.77 14.88 28.61
CA THR A 39 29.52 13.89 29.40
C THR A 39 28.60 12.78 29.88
N GLY A 40 29.17 11.60 30.17
CA GLY A 40 28.45 10.49 30.80
C GLY A 40 27.79 10.88 32.13
N CYS A 41 26.78 10.11 32.52
CA CYS A 41 25.98 10.38 33.72
C CYS A 41 26.53 9.62 34.96
N GLU A 42 26.57 10.28 36.12
CA GLU A 42 27.03 9.69 37.39
C GLU A 42 26.17 8.50 37.85
N ALA A 43 24.85 8.56 37.67
CA ALA A 43 23.95 7.44 37.92
C ALA A 43 23.95 6.39 36.79
N THR A 44 24.89 6.48 35.86
CA THR A 44 24.99 5.58 34.69
C THR A 44 23.69 5.52 33.88
N CYS A 45 22.95 6.63 33.80
CA CYS A 45 21.69 6.70 33.04
C CYS A 45 21.89 6.32 31.56
N ASN A 46 23.06 6.61 31.01
CA ASN A 46 23.41 6.24 29.65
C ASN A 46 24.14 4.88 29.55
N GLY A 47 24.32 4.18 30.67
CA GLY A 47 25.13 2.97 30.78
C GLY A 47 26.59 3.24 31.16
N PRO A 48 27.51 2.30 30.90
CA PRO A 48 28.92 2.40 31.29
C PRO A 48 29.75 3.33 30.39
N TYR A 49 29.11 4.24 29.64
CA TYR A 49 29.77 5.05 28.61
C TYR A 49 30.05 6.47 29.10
N ALA A 50 31.30 6.90 28.95
CA ALA A 50 31.75 8.22 29.43
C ALA A 50 31.51 9.37 28.43
N GLY A 51 31.17 9.04 27.18
CA GLY A 51 31.04 10.01 26.08
C GLY A 51 29.78 10.87 26.13
N ALA A 52 29.64 11.75 25.14
CA ALA A 52 28.42 12.50 24.92
C ALA A 52 27.26 11.55 24.57
N TRP A 53 26.05 11.95 24.95
CA TRP A 53 24.84 11.17 24.73
C TRP A 53 23.62 12.10 24.71
N SER A 54 22.50 11.60 24.20
CA SER A 54 21.23 12.30 24.23
C SER A 54 20.12 11.42 24.80
N LYS A 55 19.15 12.07 25.43
CA LYS A 55 17.93 11.48 25.95
C LYS A 55 16.74 12.04 25.18
N THR A 56 15.93 11.17 24.58
CA THR A 56 14.68 11.57 23.93
C THR A 56 13.52 10.84 24.55
N MET A 57 12.58 11.58 25.13
CA MET A 57 11.34 11.01 25.66
C MET A 57 10.30 10.98 24.54
N ILE A 58 9.70 9.81 24.30
CA ILE A 58 8.70 9.62 23.25
C ILE A 58 7.46 8.90 23.79
N GLY A 59 6.27 9.40 23.45
CA GLY A 59 5.01 8.84 23.96
C GLY A 59 3.78 9.43 23.30
N LYS A 60 2.58 9.01 23.74
CA LYS A 60 1.29 9.49 23.20
C LYS A 60 0.82 10.81 23.83
N GLY A 61 1.30 11.11 25.03
CA GLY A 61 0.94 12.32 25.75
C GLY A 61 1.99 12.69 26.80
N PRO A 62 1.74 13.75 27.59
CA PRO A 62 2.68 14.25 28.59
C PRO A 62 3.07 13.18 29.62
N GLU A 63 4.36 13.09 29.96
CA GLU A 63 4.93 12.13 30.93
C GLU A 63 4.30 12.20 32.34
N LYS A 64 3.60 13.28 32.67
CA LYS A 64 2.84 13.42 33.92
C LYS A 64 1.61 12.50 34.00
N GLU A 65 1.05 12.15 32.86
CA GLU A 65 -0.21 11.40 32.74
C GLU A 65 -0.02 10.07 32.02
N HIS A 66 1.03 9.97 31.19
CA HIS A 66 1.30 8.83 30.33
C HIS A 66 2.64 8.17 30.61
N PHE A 67 2.71 6.89 30.28
CA PHE A 67 3.94 6.15 30.11
C PHE A 67 4.67 6.60 28.82
N ALA A 68 5.99 6.60 28.87
CA ALA A 68 6.84 6.97 27.73
C ALA A 68 7.96 5.94 27.50
N LEU A 69 8.65 6.07 26.38
CA LEU A 69 9.94 5.43 26.17
C LEU A 69 11.03 6.50 26.31
N GLU A 70 12.07 6.17 27.09
CA GLU A 70 13.29 6.96 27.15
C GLU A 70 14.29 6.39 26.17
N LEU A 71 14.62 7.12 25.11
CA LEU A 71 15.61 6.72 24.12
C LEU A 71 16.96 7.30 24.47
N THR A 72 17.89 6.42 24.79
CA THR A 72 19.28 6.75 25.10
C THR A 72 20.14 6.48 23.87
N TYR A 73 20.68 7.56 23.30
CA TYR A 73 21.62 7.50 22.19
C TYR A 73 23.01 7.93 22.67
N ASN A 74 23.98 7.03 22.62
CA ASN A 74 25.38 7.33 22.95
C ASN A 74 26.14 7.64 21.64
N TYR A 75 26.77 8.80 21.54
CA TYR A 75 27.47 9.20 20.32
C TYR A 75 28.62 8.22 20.00
N GLY A 76 28.70 7.83 18.73
CA GLY A 76 29.71 6.87 18.26
C GLY A 76 29.40 5.40 18.55
N ILE A 77 28.24 5.09 19.16
CA ILE A 77 27.75 3.72 19.31
C ILE A 77 26.58 3.52 18.36
N ASP A 78 26.78 2.70 17.33
CA ASP A 78 25.84 2.47 16.23
C ASP A 78 24.95 1.22 16.40
N GLY A 79 25.14 0.49 17.51
CA GLY A 79 24.31 -0.65 17.88
C GLY A 79 24.72 -1.24 19.23
N TYR A 80 23.84 -2.08 19.78
CA TYR A 80 24.06 -2.78 21.05
C TYR A 80 23.89 -4.28 20.84
N GLU A 81 24.62 -5.05 21.64
CA GLU A 81 24.44 -6.50 21.72
C GLU A 81 23.15 -6.80 22.50
N PHE A 82 22.30 -7.66 21.93
CA PHE A 82 21.02 -8.05 22.50
C PHE A 82 21.13 -9.37 23.24
N GLY A 83 20.53 -9.40 24.41
CA GLY A 83 20.30 -10.62 25.16
C GLY A 83 18.95 -11.23 24.83
N ASN A 84 18.37 -11.96 25.77
CA ASN A 84 17.04 -12.57 25.66
C ASN A 84 16.01 -11.95 26.62
N ASP A 85 16.40 -10.91 27.37
CA ASP A 85 15.68 -10.34 28.49
C ASP A 85 14.37 -9.65 28.09
N LEU A 86 14.42 -8.64 27.22
CA LEU A 86 13.24 -7.94 26.73
C LEU A 86 12.57 -8.71 25.56
N ILE A 87 11.32 -9.12 25.74
CA ILE A 87 10.54 -9.83 24.72
C ILE A 87 9.95 -8.84 23.73
N CYS A 88 9.20 -7.86 24.24
CA CYS A 88 8.60 -6.80 23.44
C CYS A 88 8.06 -5.66 24.30
N ILE A 89 7.83 -4.51 23.68
CA ILE A 89 6.99 -3.44 24.22
C ILE A 89 5.65 -3.48 23.51
N ALA A 90 4.55 -3.58 24.26
CA ALA A 90 3.21 -3.72 23.72
C ALA A 90 2.39 -2.43 23.83
N LEU A 91 1.76 -2.04 22.72
CA LEU A 91 0.85 -0.91 22.61
C LEU A 91 -0.52 -1.37 22.12
N SER A 92 -1.58 -0.77 22.65
CA SER A 92 -2.95 -0.93 22.18
C SER A 92 -3.22 0.05 21.04
N GLY A 93 -3.69 -0.44 19.88
CA GLY A 93 -3.98 0.43 18.74
C GLY A 93 -4.74 -0.25 17.60
N ASP A 94 -4.81 0.45 16.47
CA ASP A 94 -5.30 -0.12 15.21
C ASP A 94 -4.22 -1.00 14.59
N VAL A 95 -4.43 -2.32 14.69
CA VAL A 95 -3.49 -3.34 14.25
C VAL A 95 -3.28 -3.30 12.73
N ASP A 96 -4.35 -3.14 11.95
CA ASP A 96 -4.30 -3.17 10.49
C ASP A 96 -3.67 -1.90 9.93
N ALA A 97 -4.03 -0.73 10.47
CA ALA A 97 -3.42 0.54 10.08
C ALA A 97 -1.93 0.58 10.44
N THR A 98 -1.56 0.09 11.63
CA THR A 98 -0.16 0.06 12.05
C THR A 98 0.67 -0.92 11.21
N LYS A 99 0.09 -2.07 10.86
CA LYS A 99 0.72 -3.02 9.92
C LYS A 99 1.04 -2.37 8.59
N GLN A 100 0.06 -1.67 8.00
CA GLN A 100 0.26 -0.98 6.72
C GLN A 100 1.39 0.05 6.82
N LYS A 101 1.42 0.87 7.88
CA LYS A 101 2.50 1.84 8.11
C LYS A 101 3.86 1.18 8.28
N ALA A 102 3.94 0.05 8.99
CA ALA A 102 5.18 -0.69 9.19
C ALA A 102 5.71 -1.30 7.88
N GLU A 103 4.84 -1.95 7.10
CA GLU A 103 5.18 -2.53 5.79
C GLU A 103 5.61 -1.44 4.80
N LEU A 104 4.89 -0.31 4.79
CA LEU A 104 5.20 0.88 3.99
C LEU A 104 6.59 1.44 4.31
N ALA A 105 6.92 1.50 5.60
CA ALA A 105 8.20 1.96 6.11
C ALA A 105 9.34 0.92 5.97
N GLY A 106 9.05 -0.27 5.42
CA GLY A 106 10.03 -1.33 5.20
C GLY A 106 10.45 -2.09 6.46
N PHE A 107 9.65 -2.04 7.53
CA PHE A 107 9.87 -2.85 8.73
C PHE A 107 9.27 -4.24 8.55
N ASN A 108 9.97 -5.26 9.06
CA ASN A 108 9.41 -6.61 9.11
C ASN A 108 8.30 -6.64 10.14
N CYS A 109 7.18 -7.25 9.78
CA CYS A 109 6.09 -7.45 10.71
C CYS A 109 5.41 -8.80 10.48
N ALA A 110 4.86 -9.37 11.54
CA ALA A 110 4.19 -10.66 11.52
C ALA A 110 2.96 -10.62 12.44
N MET A 111 1.85 -11.17 11.93
CA MET A 111 0.67 -11.39 12.75
C MET A 111 0.88 -12.58 13.68
N ASP A 112 0.48 -12.42 14.93
CA ASP A 112 0.47 -13.45 15.96
C ASP A 112 -0.88 -13.40 16.68
N GLY A 113 -1.80 -14.25 16.20
CA GLY A 113 -3.21 -14.19 16.57
C GLY A 113 -3.83 -12.85 16.20
N LEU A 114 -4.29 -12.11 17.22
CA LEU A 114 -4.93 -10.80 17.07
C LEU A 114 -3.94 -9.64 17.14
N ALA A 115 -2.66 -9.91 17.41
CA ALA A 115 -1.64 -8.89 17.58
C ALA A 115 -0.67 -8.87 16.39
N LEU A 116 -0.03 -7.73 16.18
CA LEU A 116 1.03 -7.53 15.21
C LEU A 116 2.36 -7.40 15.94
N ASN A 117 3.35 -8.21 15.60
CA ASN A 117 4.74 -7.99 15.99
C ASN A 117 5.44 -7.21 14.88
N ILE A 118 6.23 -6.20 15.26
CA ILE A 118 7.05 -5.40 14.35
C ILE A 118 8.49 -5.46 14.85
N ASP A 119 9.40 -5.86 13.98
CA ASP A 119 10.83 -5.76 14.24
C ASP A 119 11.21 -4.28 14.07
N GLY A 120 11.28 -3.56 15.18
CA GLY A 120 11.60 -2.14 15.17
C GLY A 120 13.08 -1.85 14.93
N PRO A 121 13.46 -0.57 14.93
CA PRO A 121 14.85 -0.17 14.84
C PRO A 121 15.65 -0.75 16.01
N ASP A 122 16.93 -1.00 15.73
CA ASP A 122 17.88 -1.55 16.70
C ASP A 122 17.52 -2.96 17.24
N ASN A 123 16.65 -3.74 16.57
CA ASN A 123 16.24 -5.11 16.94
C ASN A 123 15.28 -5.22 18.15
N TYR A 124 14.66 -4.13 18.60
CA TYR A 124 13.58 -4.19 19.57
C TYR A 124 12.26 -4.62 18.90
N THR A 125 11.52 -5.54 19.53
CA THR A 125 10.19 -5.94 19.06
C THR A 125 9.10 -5.06 19.67
N TYR A 126 8.23 -4.52 18.82
CA TYR A 126 7.04 -3.77 19.23
C TYR A 126 5.80 -4.56 18.88
N ARG A 127 4.90 -4.75 19.84
CA ARG A 127 3.68 -5.54 19.65
C ARG A 127 2.45 -4.64 19.70
N ILE A 128 1.65 -4.65 18.65
CA ILE A 128 0.38 -3.93 18.61
C ILE A 128 -0.74 -4.91 18.91
N ILE A 129 -1.43 -4.70 20.03
CA ILE A 129 -2.63 -5.44 20.39
C ILE A 129 -3.88 -4.64 19.98
N PRO A 130 -5.02 -5.31 19.75
CA PRO A 130 -6.26 -4.62 19.43
C PRO A 130 -6.61 -3.55 20.46
N GLN A 131 -7.18 -2.44 19.99
CA GLN A 131 -7.58 -1.31 20.83
C GLN A 131 -8.34 -1.78 22.08
N VAL A 132 -7.81 -1.44 23.26
CA VAL A 132 -8.46 -1.73 24.54
C VAL A 132 -9.40 -0.57 24.88
N HIS A 133 -10.70 -0.80 24.71
CA HIS A 133 -11.72 0.23 24.97
C HIS A 133 -11.76 0.66 26.43
N GLY A 134 -11.95 1.97 26.64
CA GLY A 134 -12.06 2.56 27.98
C GLY A 134 -10.73 2.78 28.69
N ARG A 135 -9.60 2.72 27.96
CA ARG A 135 -8.29 3.15 28.44
C ARG A 135 -7.78 4.34 27.63
N THR A 136 -7.16 5.27 28.34
CA THR A 136 -6.43 6.43 27.78
C THR A 136 -4.96 6.12 27.57
N GLU A 137 -4.38 5.25 28.39
CA GLU A 137 -3.01 4.76 28.24
C GLU A 137 -2.94 3.67 27.16
N GLU A 138 -2.25 4.00 26.07
CA GLU A 138 -2.02 3.09 24.93
C GLU A 138 -0.87 2.12 25.19
N PHE A 139 0.14 2.48 25.99
CA PHE A 139 1.13 1.49 26.40
C PHE A 139 0.47 0.46 27.32
N ALA A 140 0.42 -0.78 26.83
CA ALA A 140 -0.24 -1.85 27.55
C ALA A 140 0.72 -2.51 28.53
N THR A 141 1.85 -2.99 28.02
CA THR A 141 2.75 -3.88 28.76
C THR A 141 4.18 -3.79 28.26
N VAL A 142 5.15 -3.85 29.16
CA VAL A 142 6.53 -4.24 28.83
C VAL A 142 6.70 -5.72 29.21
N CYS A 143 7.07 -6.54 28.23
CA CYS A 143 7.16 -7.99 28.40
C CYS A 143 8.63 -8.41 28.57
N ILE A 144 8.97 -9.01 29.71
CA ILE A 144 10.34 -9.38 30.06
C ILE A 144 10.44 -10.86 30.45
N ARG A 145 11.63 -11.43 30.27
CA ARG A 145 11.94 -12.81 30.72
C ARG A 145 12.44 -12.83 32.14
N VAL A 146 11.98 -13.79 32.92
CA VAL A 146 12.45 -14.05 34.29
C VAL A 146 12.85 -15.52 34.43
N ALA A 147 13.83 -15.85 35.26
CA ALA A 147 14.23 -17.25 35.44
C ALA A 147 13.21 -18.04 36.27
N ASP A 148 12.57 -17.38 37.23
CA ASP A 148 11.55 -17.97 38.12
C ASP A 148 10.44 -16.94 38.34
N VAL A 149 9.25 -17.23 37.80
CA VAL A 149 8.13 -16.29 37.85
C VAL A 149 7.59 -16.07 39.25
N GLU A 150 7.65 -17.08 40.14
CA GLU A 150 7.15 -16.94 41.51
C GLU A 150 8.12 -16.09 42.34
N LYS A 151 9.42 -16.29 42.17
CA LYS A 151 10.44 -15.44 42.81
C LYS A 151 10.36 -13.99 42.34
N ALA A 152 10.19 -13.78 41.03
CA ALA A 152 10.01 -12.44 40.48
C ALA A 152 8.70 -11.82 40.98
N LYS A 153 7.60 -12.58 40.99
CA LYS A 153 6.31 -12.14 41.52
C LYS A 153 6.41 -11.72 42.98
N ASP A 154 7.06 -12.51 43.83
CA ASP A 154 7.27 -12.16 45.24
C ASP A 154 8.06 -10.85 45.39
N TYR A 155 9.08 -10.63 44.56
CA TYR A 155 9.82 -9.37 44.54
C TYR A 155 8.93 -8.18 44.14
N TYR A 156 8.28 -8.23 42.98
CA TYR A 156 7.48 -7.10 42.49
C TYR A 156 6.24 -6.83 43.35
N VAL A 157 5.54 -7.88 43.79
CA VAL A 157 4.30 -7.76 44.55
C VAL A 157 4.57 -7.52 46.03
N SER A 158 5.34 -8.41 46.67
CA SER A 158 5.49 -8.39 48.13
C SER A 158 6.49 -7.32 48.60
N LEU A 159 7.59 -7.11 47.88
CA LEU A 159 8.60 -6.12 48.26
C LEU A 159 8.27 -4.72 47.71
N LEU A 160 8.02 -4.61 46.40
CA LEU A 160 7.81 -3.32 45.74
C LEU A 160 6.36 -2.83 45.79
N GLY A 161 5.40 -3.69 46.19
CA GLY A 161 4.01 -3.31 46.39
C GLY A 161 3.20 -3.17 45.10
N LEU A 162 3.65 -3.76 43.99
CA LEU A 162 2.84 -3.87 42.78
C LEU A 162 1.68 -4.84 43.02
N GLY A 163 0.58 -4.68 42.31
CA GLY A 163 -0.53 -5.63 42.31
C GLY A 163 -0.39 -6.64 41.18
N GLU A 164 -0.83 -7.87 41.40
CA GLU A 164 -1.07 -8.83 40.32
C GLU A 164 -2.24 -8.34 39.46
N GLN A 165 -2.05 -8.36 38.15
CA GLN A 165 -2.97 -7.84 37.15
C GLN A 165 -3.36 -8.94 36.17
N SER A 166 -4.48 -8.77 35.47
CA SER A 166 -4.76 -9.56 34.28
C SER A 166 -3.85 -9.15 33.12
N THR A 167 -3.73 -10.01 32.11
CA THR A 167 -3.13 -9.68 30.81
C THR A 167 -4.16 -9.01 29.89
N PHE A 168 -3.72 -8.59 28.71
CA PHE A 168 -4.60 -8.09 27.65
C PHE A 168 -4.72 -9.11 26.53
N PRO A 169 -5.88 -9.16 25.82
CA PRO A 169 -6.03 -9.98 24.64
C PRO A 169 -4.90 -9.74 23.63
N GLY A 170 -4.30 -10.82 23.14
CA GLY A 170 -3.16 -10.76 22.25
C GLY A 170 -1.80 -10.77 22.96
N LEU A 171 -1.74 -10.69 24.30
CA LEU A 171 -0.49 -10.92 25.05
C LEU A 171 -0.39 -12.33 25.64
N ASP A 172 -1.52 -13.01 25.82
CA ASP A 172 -1.60 -14.34 26.44
C ASP A 172 -0.74 -15.39 25.71
N GLN A 173 -0.53 -15.19 24.41
CA GLN A 173 0.21 -16.10 23.54
C GLN A 173 1.72 -15.96 23.70
N LEU A 174 2.22 -14.83 24.23
CA LEU A 174 3.66 -14.58 24.38
C LEU A 174 4.33 -15.56 25.34
N ALA A 175 3.60 -16.02 26.35
CA ALA A 175 4.09 -17.03 27.28
C ALA A 175 4.22 -18.41 26.62
N ASN A 176 3.43 -18.70 25.57
CA ASN A 176 3.42 -19.98 24.86
C ASN A 176 3.40 -21.21 25.79
N GLY A 177 2.60 -21.15 26.85
CA GLY A 177 2.49 -22.21 27.86
C GLY A 177 3.53 -22.17 28.98
N ALA A 178 4.52 -21.26 28.93
CA ALA A 178 5.41 -21.00 30.05
C ALA A 178 4.65 -20.31 31.21
N PRO A 179 5.07 -20.53 32.47
CA PRO A 179 4.58 -19.74 33.60
C PRO A 179 4.77 -18.23 33.35
N SER A 180 3.73 -17.44 33.62
CA SER A 180 3.78 -15.99 33.45
C SER A 180 2.88 -15.28 34.45
N CYS A 181 3.21 -14.04 34.76
CA CYS A 181 2.44 -13.18 35.67
C CYS A 181 2.51 -11.73 35.20
N ALA A 182 1.39 -11.03 35.19
CA ALA A 182 1.37 -9.59 34.96
C ALA A 182 1.31 -8.85 36.30
N VAL A 183 2.21 -7.87 36.48
CA VAL A 183 2.29 -7.05 37.69
C VAL A 183 2.28 -5.57 37.32
N GLY A 184 1.70 -4.72 38.16
CA GLY A 184 1.64 -3.28 37.93
C GLY A 184 0.94 -2.53 39.06
N PHE A 185 1.00 -1.20 39.01
CA PHE A 185 0.19 -0.37 39.89
C PHE A 185 -1.26 -0.29 39.40
N ALA A 186 -2.15 0.26 40.25
CA ALA A 186 -3.58 0.28 39.99
C ALA A 186 -3.97 1.16 38.79
N GLY A 187 -5.17 0.91 38.25
CA GLY A 187 -5.79 1.73 37.21
C GLY A 187 -5.33 1.37 35.80
N GLU A 188 -5.16 2.40 34.97
CA GLU A 188 -4.83 2.25 33.54
C GLU A 188 -3.33 2.19 33.26
N GLN A 189 -2.48 2.16 34.28
CA GLN A 189 -1.03 2.19 34.09
C GLN A 189 -0.51 1.00 33.27
N VAL A 190 0.66 1.18 32.65
CA VAL A 190 1.37 0.10 31.96
C VAL A 190 1.70 -1.03 32.95
N ARG A 191 1.73 -2.26 32.44
CA ARG A 191 2.04 -3.47 33.23
C ARG A 191 3.42 -4.00 32.87
N LEU A 192 4.03 -4.76 33.77
CA LEU A 192 5.10 -5.69 33.44
C LEU A 192 4.48 -7.08 33.24
N LEU A 193 4.74 -7.72 32.10
CA LEU A 193 4.45 -9.14 31.92
C LEU A 193 5.73 -9.92 32.08
N LEU A 194 5.80 -10.68 33.17
CA LEU A 194 6.90 -11.58 33.51
C LEU A 194 6.63 -12.91 32.83
N VAL A 195 7.54 -13.37 31.96
CA VAL A 195 7.44 -14.67 31.29
C VAL A 195 8.64 -15.52 31.67
N GLN A 196 8.40 -16.70 32.21
CA GLN A 196 9.49 -17.55 32.63
C GLN A 196 10.32 -18.06 31.44
N THR A 197 11.64 -18.11 31.59
CA THR A 197 12.52 -18.77 30.63
C THR A 197 12.28 -20.28 30.58
N GLU A 198 12.73 -20.92 29.50
CA GLU A 198 12.75 -22.38 29.42
C GLU A 198 13.67 -22.97 30.51
N PRO A 199 13.38 -24.17 31.02
CA PRO A 199 14.22 -24.80 32.04
C PRO A 199 15.69 -24.88 31.63
N GLY A 200 16.56 -24.27 32.45
CA GLY A 200 18.01 -24.23 32.22
C GLY A 200 18.51 -23.09 31.33
N VAL A 201 17.61 -22.24 30.82
CA VAL A 201 17.95 -21.02 30.10
C VAL A 201 17.99 -19.84 31.07
N ALA A 202 19.15 -19.20 31.21
CA ALA A 202 19.30 -18.00 32.02
C ALA A 202 18.77 -16.76 31.29
N VAL A 203 18.39 -15.73 32.05
CA VAL A 203 18.16 -14.39 31.50
C VAL A 203 19.52 -13.80 31.11
N ASP A 204 19.63 -13.34 29.88
CA ASP A 204 20.78 -12.65 29.33
C ASP A 204 20.37 -11.22 29.00
N HIS A 205 21.03 -10.25 29.64
CA HIS A 205 20.78 -8.82 29.47
C HIS A 205 21.65 -8.20 28.36
N ALA A 206 22.78 -8.83 28.03
CA ALA A 206 23.81 -8.26 27.15
C ALA A 206 24.05 -6.75 27.37
N LYS A 207 24.08 -5.93 26.31
CA LYS A 207 24.35 -4.48 26.38
C LYS A 207 23.14 -3.61 26.09
N SER A 208 22.13 -4.14 25.41
CA SER A 208 20.89 -3.44 25.06
C SER A 208 19.87 -3.38 26.19
N SER A 209 20.13 -4.07 27.32
CA SER A 209 19.22 -4.09 28.46
C SER A 209 18.81 -2.70 28.90
N GLY A 210 17.52 -2.58 29.16
CA GLY A 210 16.84 -1.36 29.56
C GLY A 210 16.67 -1.25 31.07
N ARG A 211 15.83 -0.29 31.46
CA ARG A 211 15.50 0.01 32.85
C ARG A 211 14.06 0.49 32.91
N ILE A 212 13.31 0.07 33.92
CA ILE A 212 12.00 0.68 34.21
C ILE A 212 12.13 1.75 35.29
N ALA A 213 11.40 2.85 35.12
CA ALA A 213 11.30 3.90 36.12
C ALA A 213 9.89 3.98 36.72
N PHE A 214 9.82 4.13 38.04
CA PHE A 214 8.60 4.35 38.80
C PHE A 214 8.70 5.66 39.59
N ALA A 215 7.67 6.50 39.49
CA ALA A 215 7.47 7.59 40.44
C ALA A 215 6.94 7.03 41.76
N CYS A 216 7.37 7.67 42.85
CA CYS A 216 6.92 7.43 44.20
C CYS A 216 6.73 8.76 44.95
N PRO A 217 5.95 8.79 46.04
CA PRO A 217 5.74 10.03 46.80
C PRO A 217 7.05 10.63 47.33
N THR A 218 7.14 11.96 47.36
CA THR A 218 8.27 12.70 47.95
C THR A 218 8.62 12.17 49.34
N GLY A 219 9.91 11.93 49.58
CA GLY A 219 10.44 11.32 50.80
C GLY A 219 10.34 9.78 50.90
N SER A 220 9.81 9.10 49.88
CA SER A 220 9.67 7.62 49.91
C SER A 220 10.96 6.88 49.55
N VAL A 221 11.87 7.49 48.79
CA VAL A 221 13.10 6.83 48.30
C VAL A 221 13.94 6.22 49.44
N PRO A 222 14.21 6.91 50.56
CA PRO A 222 14.93 6.31 51.70
C PRO A 222 14.24 5.07 52.28
N GLY A 223 12.90 5.07 52.32
CA GLY A 223 12.11 3.93 52.81
C GLY A 223 12.17 2.73 51.87
N ILE A 224 12.11 2.96 50.56
CA ILE A 224 12.28 1.91 49.54
C ILE A 224 13.67 1.30 49.62
N HIS A 225 14.71 2.14 49.70
CA HIS A 225 16.09 1.71 49.89
C HIS A 225 16.27 0.84 51.14
N GLN A 226 15.72 1.27 52.28
CA GLN A 226 15.82 0.53 53.53
C GLN A 226 15.11 -0.83 53.45
N LYS A 227 13.92 -0.88 52.82
CA LYS A 227 13.20 -2.15 52.58
C LYS A 227 14.02 -3.13 51.75
N ALA A 228 14.60 -2.67 50.63
CA ALA A 228 15.45 -3.50 49.79
C ALA A 228 16.68 -4.01 50.56
N LYS A 229 17.31 -3.14 51.35
CA LYS A 229 18.45 -3.49 52.21
C LYS A 229 18.08 -4.55 53.25
N ASP A 230 16.94 -4.40 53.92
CA ASP A 230 16.47 -5.33 54.95
C ASP A 230 16.10 -6.71 54.36
N ALA A 231 15.60 -6.72 53.12
CA ALA A 231 15.32 -7.94 52.37
C ALA A 231 16.59 -8.59 51.77
N GLY A 232 17.75 -7.93 51.83
CA GLY A 232 19.00 -8.43 51.26
C GLY A 232 19.05 -8.35 49.73
N GLU A 233 18.24 -7.48 49.13
CA GLU A 233 18.15 -7.31 47.68
C GLU A 233 19.28 -6.44 47.14
N THR A 234 19.50 -6.52 45.83
CA THR A 234 20.58 -5.78 45.17
C THR A 234 20.22 -4.31 45.01
N ILE A 235 21.04 -3.44 45.62
CA ILE A 235 20.95 -1.98 45.47
C ILE A 235 22.09 -1.53 44.57
N MET A 236 21.76 -1.08 43.36
CA MET A 236 22.75 -0.58 42.39
C MET A 236 23.16 0.86 42.70
N THR A 237 22.18 1.69 43.09
CA THR A 237 22.41 3.09 43.45
C THR A 237 21.63 3.41 44.70
N PRO A 238 22.32 3.64 45.84
CA PRO A 238 21.69 4.20 47.03
C PRO A 238 21.01 5.54 46.74
N PRO A 239 20.18 6.06 47.66
CA PRO A 239 19.54 7.37 47.50
C PRO A 239 20.53 8.44 47.03
N LEU A 240 20.26 9.02 45.87
CA LEU A 240 21.11 9.99 45.19
C LEU A 240 20.25 11.15 44.66
N THR A 241 20.71 12.38 44.87
CA THR A 241 20.13 13.57 44.23
C THR A 241 20.85 13.82 42.92
N LEU A 242 20.11 13.79 41.81
CA LEU A 242 20.65 14.00 40.48
C LEU A 242 20.30 15.41 39.99
N PRO A 243 21.33 16.24 39.70
CA PRO A 243 21.09 17.53 39.09
C PRO A 243 20.71 17.36 37.63
N THR A 244 19.71 18.12 37.17
CA THR A 244 19.39 18.22 35.74
C THR A 244 19.64 19.65 35.26
N PRO A 245 20.49 19.88 34.23
CA PRO A 245 20.78 21.22 33.74
C PRO A 245 19.51 22.02 33.41
N GLY A 246 19.30 23.13 34.13
CA GLY A 246 18.15 24.03 33.92
C GLY A 246 16.80 23.51 34.41
N LYS A 247 16.76 22.38 35.12
CA LYS A 247 15.52 21.75 35.64
C LYS A 247 15.67 21.37 37.13
N ALA A 248 14.60 20.87 37.74
CA ALA A 248 14.60 20.46 39.15
C ALA A 248 15.52 19.25 39.39
N ASP A 249 16.19 19.23 40.55
CA ASP A 249 16.97 18.09 41.01
C ASP A 249 16.02 16.96 41.45
N VAL A 250 16.28 15.74 41.00
CA VAL A 250 15.44 14.57 41.34
C VAL A 250 16.16 13.65 42.32
N VAL A 251 15.43 13.07 43.27
CA VAL A 251 15.95 12.07 44.21
C VAL A 251 15.60 10.68 43.70
N VAL A 252 16.61 9.83 43.56
CA VAL A 252 16.44 8.47 43.01
C VAL A 252 17.09 7.39 43.87
N THR A 253 16.62 6.16 43.76
CA THR A 253 17.38 4.94 44.09
C THR A 253 17.20 3.93 42.97
N ILE A 254 18.25 3.17 42.67
CA ILE A 254 18.23 2.14 41.63
C ILE A 254 18.45 0.78 42.29
N LEU A 255 17.51 -0.13 42.08
CA LEU A 255 17.55 -1.52 42.53
C LEU A 255 17.79 -2.44 41.33
N ALA A 256 18.24 -3.66 41.60
CA ALA A 256 18.15 -4.76 40.64
C ALA A 256 17.19 -5.83 41.18
N ASP A 257 16.34 -6.34 40.31
CA ASP A 257 15.45 -7.45 40.64
C ASP A 257 16.20 -8.79 40.72
N PRO A 258 15.54 -9.90 41.06
CA PRO A 258 16.20 -11.20 41.23
C PRO A 258 16.90 -11.75 39.97
N ASP A 259 16.52 -11.27 38.78
CA ASP A 259 17.09 -11.66 37.50
C ASP A 259 18.13 -10.64 36.99
N GLY A 260 18.16 -9.43 37.56
CA GLY A 260 19.16 -8.40 37.27
C GLY A 260 18.61 -7.17 36.53
N TYR A 261 17.28 -7.06 36.35
CA TYR A 261 16.69 -5.88 35.73
C TYR A 261 16.82 -4.66 36.63
N GLU A 262 17.25 -3.56 36.04
CA GLU A 262 17.40 -2.30 36.76
C GLU A 262 16.03 -1.61 36.95
N ILE A 263 15.76 -1.13 38.16
CA ILE A 263 14.52 -0.45 38.53
C ILE A 263 14.87 0.87 39.20
N CYS A 264 14.48 1.99 38.60
CA CYS A 264 14.65 3.32 39.16
C CYS A 264 13.38 3.76 39.89
N PHE A 265 13.47 4.07 41.18
CA PHE A 265 12.44 4.84 41.88
C PHE A 265 12.86 6.30 41.95
N VAL A 266 11.95 7.20 41.55
CA VAL A 266 12.15 8.65 41.57
C VAL A 266 11.03 9.33 42.36
N GLU A 267 11.35 10.39 43.10
CA GLU A 267 10.33 11.18 43.82
C GLU A 267 9.51 12.07 42.85
N ASP A 268 8.18 12.00 42.96
CA ASP A 268 7.23 12.47 41.94
C ASP A 268 7.22 14.01 41.77
N GLU A 269 7.30 14.81 42.84
CA GLU A 269 7.20 16.27 42.75
C GLU A 269 8.27 16.90 41.85
N ALA A 270 9.54 16.56 42.08
CA ALA A 270 10.64 17.07 41.27
C ALA A 270 10.62 16.47 39.85
N PHE A 271 10.07 15.25 39.69
CA PHE A 271 9.89 14.65 38.38
C PHE A 271 8.88 15.42 37.53
N TYR A 272 7.80 15.98 38.10
CA TYR A 272 6.84 16.79 37.32
C TYR A 272 7.49 18.00 36.64
N ASP A 273 8.30 18.74 37.38
CA ASP A 273 9.00 19.90 36.83
C ASP A 273 9.98 19.48 35.74
N LEU A 274 10.68 18.35 35.94
CA LEU A 274 11.61 17.76 34.98
C LEU A 274 10.92 17.32 33.68
N ALA A 275 9.76 16.69 33.81
CA ALA A 275 9.02 15.99 32.76
C ALA A 275 8.04 16.90 32.00
N THR A 276 8.12 18.22 32.20
CA THR A 276 7.37 19.20 31.42
C THR A 276 7.78 19.07 29.94
N PRO A 277 6.83 18.77 29.03
CA PRO A 277 7.14 18.63 27.61
C PRO A 277 7.67 19.94 27.04
N THR A 278 8.82 19.87 26.37
CA THR A 278 9.40 20.99 25.64
C THR A 278 9.07 20.94 24.16
N TYR A 279 8.68 19.76 23.65
CA TYR A 279 8.43 19.51 22.22
C TYR A 279 9.59 20.00 21.33
N ASP A 280 10.82 19.88 21.84
CA ASP A 280 12.00 20.35 21.14
C ASP A 280 12.19 19.58 19.83
N VAL A 281 12.49 20.33 18.77
CA VAL A 281 12.89 19.75 17.49
C VAL A 281 14.34 19.28 17.61
N ILE A 282 14.59 17.99 17.36
CA ILE A 282 15.94 17.42 17.36
C ILE A 282 16.73 18.01 16.19
N ASP A 283 17.80 18.76 16.47
CA ASP A 283 18.66 19.32 15.44
C ASP A 283 19.62 18.26 14.88
N PHE A 284 19.12 17.47 13.92
CA PHE A 284 19.92 16.47 13.22
C PHE A 284 21.10 17.06 12.42
N LYS A 285 21.09 18.35 12.06
CA LYS A 285 22.22 18.97 11.34
C LYS A 285 23.37 19.23 12.29
N GLU A 286 23.09 19.78 13.47
CA GLU A 286 24.11 19.97 14.50
C GLU A 286 24.69 18.64 14.95
N ARG A 287 23.85 17.62 15.17
CA ARG A 287 24.28 16.29 15.61
C ARG A 287 25.19 15.58 14.61
N ALA A 288 24.89 15.68 13.31
CA ALA A 288 25.73 15.13 12.26
C ALA A 288 27.17 15.70 12.30
N SER A 289 27.33 16.98 12.67
CA SER A 289 28.65 17.62 12.82
C SER A 289 29.48 17.03 13.96
N ARG A 290 28.84 16.36 14.93
CA ARG A 290 29.46 15.71 16.10
C ARG A 290 29.74 14.21 15.87
N GLY A 291 29.56 13.72 14.64
CA GLY A 291 29.70 12.30 14.31
C GLY A 291 28.54 11.43 14.81
N GLY A 292 27.41 12.05 15.16
CA GLY A 292 26.17 11.37 15.51
C GLY A 292 25.33 11.01 14.28
N ASP A 293 24.37 10.12 14.52
CA ASP A 293 23.30 9.67 13.62
C ASP A 293 23.82 8.91 12.38
N GLY A 294 23.74 7.57 12.46
CA GLY A 294 24.00 6.67 11.34
C GLY A 294 23.19 7.07 10.09
N ALA A 295 23.59 6.53 8.93
CA ALA A 295 22.95 6.87 7.65
C ALA A 295 21.42 6.84 7.77
N PRO A 296 20.70 7.77 7.11
CA PRO A 296 19.25 7.66 6.99
C PRO A 296 18.89 6.25 6.50
N PRO A 297 17.69 5.72 6.84
CA PRO A 297 17.25 4.48 6.21
C PRO A 297 17.50 4.57 4.71
N PRO A 298 17.95 3.48 4.04
CA PRO A 298 18.15 3.51 2.60
C PRO A 298 16.88 4.06 1.99
N LYS A 299 17.01 5.19 1.27
CA LYS A 299 15.88 5.77 0.54
C LYS A 299 15.20 4.64 -0.20
N ALA A 300 13.86 4.58 -0.11
CA ALA A 300 13.11 3.67 -0.94
C ALA A 300 13.64 3.78 -2.37
N GLU A 301 13.80 2.64 -3.04
CA GLU A 301 14.21 2.62 -4.46
C GLU A 301 13.35 3.65 -5.20
N LYS A 302 13.93 4.60 -5.95
CA LYS A 302 13.14 5.61 -6.66
C LYS A 302 12.27 4.94 -7.73
N LEU A 303 11.01 5.37 -7.85
CA LEU A 303 10.13 4.90 -8.93
C LEU A 303 10.62 5.45 -10.28
N GLN A 304 10.98 4.58 -11.22
CA GLN A 304 11.42 4.99 -12.56
C GLN A 304 10.26 4.93 -13.58
N HIS A 305 9.92 6.06 -14.21
CA HIS A 305 8.98 6.12 -15.33
C HIS A 305 9.71 6.01 -16.68
N ALA A 306 9.06 5.42 -17.69
CA ALA A 306 9.67 5.20 -19.02
C ALA A 306 9.86 6.47 -19.86
N ALA A 307 9.18 7.56 -19.49
CA ALA A 307 9.48 8.93 -19.87
C ALA A 307 9.66 9.69 -18.57
N GLU A 308 10.68 10.55 -18.46
CA GLU A 308 10.94 11.37 -17.27
C GLU A 308 9.76 12.33 -17.05
N LEU A 309 8.76 11.87 -16.29
CA LEU A 309 7.77 12.77 -15.73
C LEU A 309 8.49 13.74 -14.82
N LYS A 310 8.00 14.97 -14.73
CA LYS A 310 8.52 15.91 -13.75
C LYS A 310 8.21 15.37 -12.34
N GLU A 311 9.25 15.06 -11.58
CA GLU A 311 9.13 14.78 -10.14
C GLU A 311 8.81 16.08 -9.41
N VAL A 312 7.85 16.04 -8.49
CA VAL A 312 7.43 17.18 -7.67
C VAL A 312 7.56 16.77 -6.21
N GLU A 313 8.36 17.53 -5.45
CA GLU A 313 8.68 17.23 -4.06
C GLU A 313 7.99 18.19 -3.06
N GLU A 314 7.55 19.36 -3.51
CA GLU A 314 7.01 20.44 -2.67
C GLU A 314 5.55 20.82 -3.05
N VAL A 315 4.75 21.21 -2.05
CA VAL A 315 3.33 21.58 -2.24
C VAL A 315 3.19 22.80 -3.16
N GLU A 316 4.00 23.83 -2.94
CA GLU A 316 3.96 25.08 -3.70
C GLU A 316 4.28 24.85 -5.18
N GLU A 317 5.18 23.91 -5.49
CA GLU A 317 5.52 23.55 -6.86
C GLU A 317 4.33 22.90 -7.57
N LEU A 318 3.62 21.97 -6.91
CA LEU A 318 2.43 21.36 -7.48
C LEU A 318 1.33 22.41 -7.71
N GLU A 319 1.10 23.30 -6.75
CA GLU A 319 0.13 24.39 -6.88
C GLU A 319 0.45 25.34 -8.05
N GLU A 320 1.73 25.62 -8.29
CA GLU A 320 2.17 26.43 -9.43
C GLU A 320 1.87 25.72 -10.75
N ILE A 321 2.17 24.42 -10.86
CA ILE A 321 1.85 23.60 -12.04
C ILE A 321 0.35 23.61 -12.32
N LEU A 322 -0.47 23.37 -11.29
CA LEU A 322 -1.92 23.35 -11.40
C LEU A 322 -2.49 24.71 -11.86
N ARG A 323 -1.89 25.81 -11.41
CA ARG A 323 -2.28 27.18 -11.79
C ARG A 323 -1.85 27.52 -13.21
N ALA A 324 -0.66 27.08 -13.62
CA ALA A 324 -0.08 27.38 -14.93
C ALA A 324 -0.77 26.63 -16.08
N ALA A 325 -1.32 25.43 -15.83
CA ALA A 325 -1.97 24.60 -16.84
C ALA A 325 -3.22 25.26 -17.49
N GLY A 326 -3.93 26.12 -16.76
CA GLY A 326 -5.13 26.81 -17.26
C GLY A 326 -6.38 25.90 -17.39
N PRO A 327 -7.47 26.38 -18.01
CA PRO A 327 -8.76 25.69 -18.00
C PRO A 327 -8.87 24.52 -19.00
N ASP A 328 -8.09 24.55 -20.08
CA ASP A 328 -8.23 23.60 -21.20
C ASP A 328 -7.27 22.40 -21.11
N ARG A 329 -6.39 22.37 -20.11
CA ARG A 329 -5.42 21.29 -19.90
C ARG A 329 -5.79 20.44 -18.69
N LEU A 330 -5.60 19.13 -18.82
CA LEU A 330 -5.71 18.18 -17.71
C LEU A 330 -4.34 18.01 -17.05
N VAL A 331 -4.25 18.11 -15.73
CA VAL A 331 -3.05 17.72 -14.99
C VAL A 331 -3.31 16.39 -14.28
N VAL A 332 -2.44 15.40 -14.52
CA VAL A 332 -2.50 14.08 -13.89
C VAL A 332 -1.30 13.94 -12.97
N VAL A 333 -1.56 13.75 -11.68
CA VAL A 333 -0.53 13.60 -10.65
C VAL A 333 -0.47 12.12 -10.26
N ASP A 334 0.63 11.45 -10.61
CA ASP A 334 0.90 10.05 -10.29
C ASP A 334 1.64 9.95 -8.94
N PHE A 335 0.87 9.70 -7.87
CA PHE A 335 1.43 9.39 -6.57
C PHE A 335 1.81 7.92 -6.52
N GLY A 336 3.10 7.68 -6.38
CA GLY A 336 3.70 6.36 -6.35
C GLY A 336 4.84 6.29 -5.34
N ALA A 337 5.50 5.15 -5.32
CA ALA A 337 6.76 4.96 -4.62
C ALA A 337 7.49 3.79 -5.24
N GLY A 338 8.82 3.76 -5.20
CA GLY A 338 9.54 2.64 -5.81
C GLY A 338 9.74 1.43 -4.89
N TRP A 339 9.17 1.37 -3.68
CA TRP A 339 8.89 0.08 -3.01
C TRP A 339 7.58 -0.57 -3.53
N CYS A 340 6.69 0.20 -4.17
CA CYS A 340 5.38 -0.27 -4.60
C CYS A 340 5.46 -1.02 -5.94
N LYS A 341 5.36 -2.35 -5.89
CA LYS A 341 5.38 -3.24 -7.08
C LYS A 341 4.32 -2.86 -8.13
N ASN A 342 3.13 -2.48 -7.70
CA ASN A 342 2.04 -2.08 -8.61
C ASN A 342 2.31 -0.72 -9.26
N CYS A 343 2.98 0.20 -8.56
CA CYS A 343 3.42 1.49 -9.08
C CYS A 343 4.48 1.28 -10.17
N LYS A 344 5.48 0.43 -9.92
CA LYS A 344 6.48 0.02 -10.94
C LYS A 344 5.82 -0.58 -12.19
N LYS A 345 4.72 -1.32 -12.01
CA LYS A 345 3.99 -1.95 -13.12
C LYS A 345 3.29 -0.92 -14.03
N ILE A 346 2.73 0.15 -13.46
CA ILE A 346 1.99 1.16 -14.23
C ILE A 346 2.88 2.29 -14.75
N ALA A 347 4.01 2.60 -14.09
CA ALA A 347 4.88 3.72 -14.43
C ALA A 347 5.29 3.78 -15.91
N PRO A 348 5.65 2.65 -16.60
CA PRO A 348 5.93 2.69 -18.04
C PRO A 348 4.71 3.04 -18.90
N ALA A 349 3.51 2.64 -18.48
CA ALA A 349 2.28 2.95 -19.20
C ALA A 349 1.87 4.41 -18.99
N VAL A 350 1.99 4.94 -17.77
CA VAL A 350 1.75 6.35 -17.45
C VAL A 350 2.70 7.25 -18.25
N GLY A 351 4.00 6.92 -18.29
CA GLY A 351 4.97 7.66 -19.12
C GLY A 351 4.63 7.66 -20.62
N LYS A 352 4.13 6.55 -21.16
CA LYS A 352 3.63 6.49 -22.56
C LYS A 352 2.38 7.35 -22.77
N MET A 353 1.48 7.43 -21.79
CA MET A 353 0.31 8.30 -21.85
C MET A 353 0.72 9.77 -21.82
N ALA A 354 1.66 10.14 -20.95
CA ALA A 354 2.21 11.49 -20.90
C ALA A 354 2.75 11.94 -22.26
N ALA A 355 3.54 11.09 -22.92
CA ALA A 355 4.04 11.38 -24.27
C ALA A 355 2.90 11.45 -25.32
N LYS A 356 1.90 10.56 -25.24
CA LYS A 356 0.78 10.52 -26.20
C LYS A 356 -0.14 11.74 -26.10
N TYR A 357 -0.39 12.24 -24.89
CA TYR A 357 -1.37 13.29 -24.63
C TYR A 357 -0.72 14.65 -24.33
N ALA A 358 0.57 14.85 -24.58
CA ALA A 358 1.33 16.05 -24.22
C ALA A 358 0.70 17.37 -24.72
N ASP A 359 0.01 17.35 -25.86
CA ASP A 359 -0.68 18.53 -26.41
C ASP A 359 -1.89 18.97 -25.57
N HIS A 360 -2.45 18.07 -24.75
CA HIS A 360 -3.71 18.29 -24.02
C HIS A 360 -3.63 18.04 -22.50
N ALA A 361 -2.62 17.31 -22.03
CA ALA A 361 -2.47 16.93 -20.65
C ALA A 361 -1.01 16.99 -20.20
N ASP A 362 -0.81 17.40 -18.94
CA ASP A 362 0.46 17.37 -18.23
C ASP A 362 0.44 16.23 -17.21
N PHE A 363 1.53 15.48 -17.12
CA PHE A 363 1.69 14.39 -16.16
C PHE A 363 2.90 14.69 -15.27
N VAL A 364 2.69 14.58 -13.96
CA VAL A 364 3.73 14.78 -12.95
C VAL A 364 3.73 13.60 -11.99
N ALA A 365 4.88 13.33 -11.38
CA ALA A 365 5.05 12.23 -10.44
C ALA A 365 5.37 12.76 -9.05
N VAL A 366 4.78 12.14 -8.03
CA VAL A 366 5.07 12.41 -6.62
C VAL A 366 5.48 11.09 -5.99
N ASP A 367 6.72 11.01 -5.49
CA ASP A 367 7.15 9.87 -4.69
C ASP A 367 6.74 10.13 -3.23
N ILE A 368 5.76 9.35 -2.75
CA ILE A 368 5.24 9.53 -1.39
C ILE A 368 6.26 9.20 -0.30
N SER A 369 7.39 8.59 -0.64
CA SER A 369 8.50 8.36 0.29
C SER A 369 9.45 9.54 0.40
N GLU A 370 9.43 10.48 -0.54
CA GLU A 370 10.28 11.68 -0.52
C GLU A 370 9.47 12.96 -0.29
N ALA A 371 8.18 12.97 -0.66
CA ALA A 371 7.30 14.13 -0.60
C ALA A 371 6.06 13.88 0.27
N GLU A 372 6.29 13.62 1.57
CA GLU A 372 5.22 13.27 2.53
C GLU A 372 4.18 14.40 2.67
N ASP A 373 4.61 15.67 2.67
CA ASP A 373 3.72 16.82 2.82
C ASP A 373 2.70 16.91 1.67
N LEU A 374 3.13 16.57 0.44
CA LEU A 374 2.24 16.44 -0.72
C LEU A 374 1.24 15.29 -0.55
N ALA A 375 1.67 14.14 -0.02
CA ALA A 375 0.76 13.02 0.21
C ALA A 375 -0.30 13.38 1.28
N ILE A 376 0.08 14.12 2.32
CA ILE A 376 -0.83 14.59 3.37
C ILE A 376 -1.82 15.62 2.82
N GLU A 377 -1.33 16.69 2.19
CA GLU A 377 -2.15 17.79 1.66
C GLU A 377 -3.22 17.29 0.67
N TYR A 378 -2.86 16.32 -0.16
CA TYR A 378 -3.76 15.75 -1.17
C TYR A 378 -4.49 14.47 -0.72
N GLU A 379 -4.43 14.15 0.58
CA GLU A 379 -5.11 13.00 1.22
C GLU A 379 -4.78 11.64 0.57
N VAL A 380 -3.53 11.44 0.16
CA VAL A 380 -3.03 10.20 -0.44
C VAL A 380 -2.44 9.30 0.64
N SER A 381 -3.26 8.38 1.14
CA SER A 381 -2.86 7.36 2.13
C SER A 381 -2.49 6.00 1.55
N SER A 382 -2.62 5.83 0.23
CA SER A 382 -2.37 4.55 -0.46
C SER A 382 -1.96 4.80 -1.90
N VAL A 383 -1.05 3.97 -2.43
CA VAL A 383 -0.53 4.04 -3.81
C VAL A 383 -0.65 2.68 -4.50
N PRO A 384 -0.69 2.61 -5.84
CA PRO A 384 -0.67 3.72 -6.81
C PRO A 384 -1.95 4.54 -6.81
N ARG A 385 -1.81 5.87 -6.75
CA ARG A 385 -2.93 6.81 -6.74
C ARG A 385 -2.69 7.87 -7.80
N LEU A 386 -3.68 8.08 -8.66
CA LEU A 386 -3.64 9.15 -9.66
C LEU A 386 -4.72 10.16 -9.36
N LEU A 387 -4.34 11.42 -9.26
CA LEU A 387 -5.27 12.54 -9.09
C LEU A 387 -5.36 13.33 -10.40
N TYR A 388 -6.57 13.75 -10.77
CA TYR A 388 -6.85 14.44 -12.02
C TYR A 388 -7.36 15.83 -11.72
N PHE A 389 -6.73 16.85 -12.30
CA PHE A 389 -7.05 18.26 -12.05
C PHE A 389 -7.36 19.01 -13.35
N LYS A 390 -8.33 19.93 -13.28
CA LYS A 390 -8.58 20.94 -14.30
C LYS A 390 -8.83 22.28 -13.64
N ASN A 391 -8.27 23.34 -14.22
CA ASN A 391 -8.43 24.70 -13.70
C ASN A 391 -8.10 24.81 -12.19
N GLY A 392 -7.05 24.12 -11.76
CA GLY A 392 -6.62 24.05 -10.36
C GLY A 392 -7.47 23.20 -9.42
N ALA A 393 -8.63 22.67 -9.85
CA ALA A 393 -9.51 21.86 -9.02
C ALA A 393 -9.37 20.37 -9.31
N LYS A 394 -9.41 19.53 -8.27
CA LYS A 394 -9.47 18.07 -8.41
C LYS A 394 -10.82 17.68 -9.03
N VAL A 395 -10.79 17.08 -10.20
CA VAL A 395 -12.00 16.66 -10.95
C VAL A 395 -12.26 15.17 -10.88
N ASP A 396 -11.23 14.36 -10.58
CA ASP A 396 -11.35 12.91 -10.43
C ASP A 396 -10.13 12.35 -9.68
N ASP A 397 -10.23 11.10 -9.24
CA ASP A 397 -9.14 10.34 -8.67
C ASP A 397 -9.22 8.85 -9.05
N TYR A 398 -8.13 8.12 -8.81
CA TYR A 398 -8.07 6.69 -9.02
C TYR A 398 -7.08 6.03 -8.06
N LEU A 399 -7.52 5.00 -7.33
CA LEU A 399 -6.67 4.14 -6.52
C LEU A 399 -6.65 2.76 -7.17
N GLY A 400 -5.50 2.37 -7.74
CA GLY A 400 -5.39 1.09 -8.43
C GLY A 400 -4.34 1.07 -9.52
N SER A 401 -4.14 -0.11 -10.11
CA SER A 401 -3.05 -0.39 -11.05
C SER A 401 -3.51 -0.84 -12.44
N THR A 402 -4.79 -0.66 -12.75
CA THR A 402 -5.36 -1.06 -14.03
C THR A 402 -5.10 0.02 -15.08
N VAL A 403 -4.12 -0.21 -15.96
CA VAL A 403 -3.73 0.73 -17.03
C VAL A 403 -4.91 1.17 -17.90
N GLY A 404 -5.88 0.28 -18.13
CA GLY A 404 -7.10 0.60 -18.89
C GLY A 404 -7.96 1.66 -18.20
N GLU A 405 -8.13 1.58 -16.88
CA GLU A 405 -8.92 2.53 -16.09
C GLU A 405 -8.24 3.90 -16.00
N ILE A 406 -6.91 3.91 -15.84
CA ILE A 406 -6.11 5.14 -15.88
C ILE A 406 -6.31 5.85 -17.23
N ARG A 407 -6.14 5.13 -18.34
CA ARG A 407 -6.32 5.69 -19.68
C ARG A 407 -7.74 6.20 -19.88
N ALA A 408 -8.73 5.41 -19.48
CA ALA A 408 -10.14 5.75 -19.57
C ALA A 408 -10.46 7.08 -18.87
N LYS A 409 -9.93 7.30 -17.66
CA LYS A 409 -10.11 8.57 -16.93
C LYS A 409 -9.43 9.75 -17.64
N VAL A 410 -8.22 9.56 -18.16
CA VAL A 410 -7.57 10.59 -18.99
C VAL A 410 -8.44 10.94 -20.19
N GLU A 411 -8.89 9.95 -20.96
CA GLU A 411 -9.69 10.15 -22.17
C GLU A 411 -11.06 10.77 -21.85
N ARG A 412 -11.70 10.37 -20.74
CA ARG A 412 -12.93 10.99 -20.22
C ARG A 412 -12.76 12.48 -20.02
N HIS A 413 -11.71 12.89 -19.31
CA HIS A 413 -11.50 14.31 -19.02
C HIS A 413 -10.99 15.09 -20.24
N LEU A 414 -10.37 14.44 -21.22
CA LEU A 414 -9.95 15.10 -22.46
C LEU A 414 -11.08 15.26 -23.49
N THR A 415 -12.00 14.28 -23.58
CA THR A 415 -12.96 14.17 -24.70
C THR A 415 -14.43 14.18 -24.26
N GLY A 416 -14.71 14.03 -22.96
CA GLY A 416 -16.06 13.77 -22.44
C GLY A 416 -16.52 12.31 -22.58
N TYR A 417 -15.64 11.41 -23.02
CA TYR A 417 -15.94 10.00 -23.24
C TYR A 417 -16.06 9.22 -21.91
N GLU A 418 -17.25 8.72 -21.59
CA GLU A 418 -17.46 7.79 -20.47
C GLU A 418 -17.31 6.34 -20.97
N PRO A 419 -16.30 5.57 -20.50
CA PRO A 419 -16.23 4.15 -20.78
C PRO A 419 -17.40 3.46 -20.07
N SER A 420 -18.31 2.90 -20.85
CA SER A 420 -19.44 2.15 -20.35
C SER A 420 -18.99 0.79 -19.81
N ASP A 421 -19.48 0.42 -18.63
CA ASP A 421 -19.40 -0.97 -18.11
C ASP A 421 -20.15 -1.99 -19.00
N ALA A 422 -20.90 -1.51 -20.01
CA ALA A 422 -21.54 -2.36 -20.98
C ALA A 422 -20.49 -2.99 -21.92
N LYS A 423 -20.23 -4.28 -21.72
CA LYS A 423 -19.50 -5.11 -22.67
C LYS A 423 -20.19 -5.03 -24.04
N ARG A 424 -19.44 -4.66 -25.09
CA ARG A 424 -19.93 -4.65 -26.48
C ARG A 424 -19.03 -5.48 -27.40
N ALA A 425 -19.61 -6.03 -28.45
CA ALA A 425 -18.84 -6.64 -29.53
C ALA A 425 -18.14 -5.54 -30.34
N LEU A 426 -16.83 -5.65 -30.51
CA LEU A 426 -16.02 -4.64 -31.21
C LEU A 426 -15.90 -4.94 -32.71
N HIS A 427 -15.42 -6.14 -33.03
CA HIS A 427 -15.19 -6.54 -34.42
C HIS A 427 -15.18 -8.06 -34.60
N TRP A 428 -15.25 -8.49 -35.85
CA TRP A 428 -14.98 -9.88 -36.27
C TRP A 428 -13.82 -9.93 -37.26
N VAL A 429 -12.97 -10.94 -37.14
CA VAL A 429 -11.76 -11.08 -37.98
C VAL A 429 -12.04 -12.00 -39.17
N LEU A 430 -11.70 -11.53 -40.36
CA LEU A 430 -11.77 -12.28 -41.62
C LEU A 430 -10.39 -12.41 -42.24
N LYS A 431 -10.04 -13.61 -42.68
CA LYS A 431 -8.80 -13.86 -43.42
C LYS A 431 -9.10 -13.80 -44.91
N ILE A 432 -8.41 -12.94 -45.63
CA ILE A 432 -8.67 -12.68 -47.05
C ILE A 432 -7.45 -13.04 -47.89
N GLY A 433 -7.69 -13.63 -49.06
CA GLY A 433 -6.63 -14.02 -50.00
C GLY A 433 -6.30 -12.95 -51.03
N ASN A 434 -7.19 -11.97 -51.24
CA ASN A 434 -6.98 -10.93 -52.23
C ASN A 434 -7.48 -9.56 -51.75
N LEU A 435 -6.58 -8.81 -51.11
CA LEU A 435 -6.89 -7.50 -50.53
C LEU A 435 -7.66 -6.58 -51.49
N LYS A 436 -7.22 -6.47 -52.74
CA LYS A 436 -7.87 -5.59 -53.73
C LYS A 436 -9.31 -6.01 -54.05
N LYS A 437 -9.56 -7.31 -54.25
CA LYS A 437 -10.91 -7.81 -54.51
C LYS A 437 -11.81 -7.69 -53.29
N SER A 438 -11.29 -7.98 -52.10
CA SER A 438 -12.03 -7.87 -50.85
C SER A 438 -12.39 -6.41 -50.57
N MET A 439 -11.43 -5.47 -50.69
CA MET A 439 -11.71 -4.04 -50.55
C MET A 439 -12.78 -3.55 -51.54
N HIS A 440 -12.68 -3.96 -52.81
CA HIS A 440 -13.69 -3.61 -53.80
C HIS A 440 -15.09 -4.10 -53.39
N PHE A 441 -15.23 -5.34 -52.92
CA PHE A 441 -16.49 -5.89 -52.43
C PHE A 441 -17.02 -5.08 -51.24
N TYR A 442 -16.20 -4.87 -50.21
CA TYR A 442 -16.64 -4.21 -48.99
C TYR A 442 -17.06 -2.75 -49.22
N GLU A 443 -16.32 -2.01 -50.06
CA GLU A 443 -16.64 -0.62 -50.38
C GLU A 443 -17.86 -0.50 -51.32
N ASN A 444 -17.93 -1.33 -52.36
CA ASN A 444 -18.88 -1.10 -53.46
C ASN A 444 -20.17 -1.94 -53.34
N VAL A 445 -20.10 -3.10 -52.67
CA VAL A 445 -21.27 -3.95 -52.41
C VAL A 445 -21.81 -3.68 -51.02
N LEU A 446 -20.95 -3.74 -49.98
CA LEU A 446 -21.40 -3.55 -48.60
C LEU A 446 -21.45 -2.07 -48.15
N GLY A 447 -20.79 -1.16 -48.88
CA GLY A 447 -20.77 0.26 -48.53
C GLY A 447 -19.99 0.56 -47.24
N LEU A 448 -18.92 -0.18 -46.98
CA LEU A 448 -18.03 0.01 -45.83
C LEU A 448 -16.82 0.87 -46.20
N GLN A 449 -16.19 1.48 -45.21
CA GLN A 449 -15.03 2.36 -45.36
C GLN A 449 -13.84 1.82 -44.57
N VAL A 450 -12.62 2.12 -45.01
CA VAL A 450 -11.40 1.88 -44.22
C VAL A 450 -11.37 2.84 -43.04
N LEU A 451 -11.27 2.29 -41.83
CA LEU A 451 -11.18 3.03 -40.58
C LEU A 451 -9.72 3.24 -40.17
N ARG A 452 -8.92 2.17 -40.25
CA ARG A 452 -7.47 2.20 -40.07
C ARG A 452 -6.81 1.00 -40.74
N HIS A 453 -5.51 1.12 -41.01
CA HIS A 453 -4.71 0.11 -41.67
C HIS A 453 -3.32 0.04 -41.05
N GLU A 454 -2.85 -1.17 -40.77
CA GLU A 454 -1.53 -1.43 -40.21
C GLU A 454 -0.78 -2.50 -41.02
N GLU A 455 0.53 -2.29 -41.16
CA GLU A 455 1.46 -3.21 -41.83
C GLU A 455 2.43 -3.82 -40.82
N PHE A 456 2.58 -5.14 -40.88
CA PHE A 456 3.43 -5.91 -39.97
C PHE A 456 4.48 -6.69 -40.77
N LYS A 457 5.74 -6.55 -40.36
CA LYS A 457 6.89 -7.19 -41.05
C LYS A 457 7.05 -8.68 -40.73
N SER A 458 6.38 -9.17 -39.69
CA SER A 458 6.46 -10.55 -39.23
C SER A 458 5.14 -10.96 -38.59
N GLY A 459 4.97 -12.27 -38.39
CA GLY A 459 3.84 -12.83 -37.65
C GLY A 459 3.71 -12.23 -36.25
N CYS A 460 2.49 -12.26 -35.72
CA CYS A 460 2.20 -11.78 -34.38
C CYS A 460 2.41 -12.88 -33.34
N GLU A 461 3.11 -12.61 -32.24
CA GLU A 461 3.32 -13.56 -31.13
C GLU A 461 2.00 -14.05 -30.52
N ALA A 462 1.00 -13.16 -30.44
CA ALA A 462 -0.36 -13.50 -30.01
C ALA A 462 -1.17 -14.23 -31.10
N THR A 463 -0.55 -14.60 -32.22
CA THR A 463 -1.17 -15.28 -33.36
C THR A 463 -2.35 -14.52 -33.98
N CYS A 464 -2.36 -13.18 -33.91
CA CYS A 464 -3.45 -12.35 -34.45
C CYS A 464 -3.73 -12.63 -35.94
N ASN A 465 -2.69 -12.90 -36.73
CA ASN A 465 -2.82 -13.23 -38.14
C ASN A 465 -3.03 -14.72 -38.42
N GLY A 466 -3.14 -15.55 -37.37
CA GLY A 466 -3.15 -17.00 -37.43
C GLY A 466 -1.75 -17.61 -37.25
N PRO A 467 -1.54 -18.87 -37.68
CA PRO A 467 -0.29 -19.60 -37.47
C PRO A 467 0.84 -19.18 -38.44
N TYR A 468 0.79 -17.98 -39.01
CA TYR A 468 1.68 -17.55 -40.09
C TYR A 468 2.77 -16.61 -39.57
N ALA A 469 4.02 -16.93 -39.88
CA ALA A 469 5.19 -16.15 -39.43
C ALA A 469 5.56 -14.99 -40.37
N GLY A 470 4.96 -14.91 -41.56
CA GLY A 470 5.27 -13.93 -42.59
C GLY A 470 4.73 -12.53 -42.31
N ALA A 471 5.06 -11.58 -43.19
CA ALA A 471 4.47 -10.25 -43.17
C ALA A 471 2.95 -10.32 -43.41
N TRP A 472 2.21 -9.38 -42.86
CA TRP A 472 0.76 -9.30 -43.00
C TRP A 472 0.27 -7.88 -42.77
N SER A 473 -0.94 -7.58 -43.25
CA SER A 473 -1.63 -6.32 -42.98
C SER A 473 -2.93 -6.55 -42.23
N LYS A 474 -3.27 -5.61 -41.35
CA LYS A 474 -4.57 -5.49 -40.69
C LYS A 474 -5.30 -4.29 -41.27
N THR A 475 -6.52 -4.48 -41.75
CA THR A 475 -7.36 -3.37 -42.20
C THR A 475 -8.69 -3.43 -41.47
N MET A 476 -8.99 -2.40 -40.67
CA MET A 476 -10.31 -2.26 -40.05
C MET A 476 -11.24 -1.57 -41.02
N ILE A 477 -12.40 -2.17 -41.26
CA ILE A 477 -13.44 -1.60 -42.12
C ILE A 477 -14.79 -1.54 -41.38
N GLY A 478 -15.58 -0.51 -41.63
CA GLY A 478 -16.88 -0.34 -40.97
C GLY A 478 -17.67 0.84 -41.53
N ARG A 479 -18.80 1.16 -40.89
CA ARG A 479 -19.67 2.29 -41.28
C ARG A 479 -19.39 3.58 -40.51
N GLY A 480 -18.62 3.50 -39.44
CA GLY A 480 -18.29 4.63 -38.58
C GLY A 480 -17.16 4.28 -37.61
N PRO A 481 -16.80 5.21 -36.71
CA PRO A 481 -15.69 5.04 -35.77
C PRO A 481 -15.80 3.77 -34.91
N GLU A 482 -14.70 3.04 -34.76
CA GLU A 482 -14.65 1.77 -33.99
C GLU A 482 -15.08 1.92 -32.53
N GLU A 483 -15.02 3.13 -31.97
CA GLU A 483 -15.47 3.48 -30.61
C GLU A 483 -16.99 3.32 -30.41
N GLN A 484 -17.78 3.46 -31.48
CA GLN A 484 -19.24 3.46 -31.43
C GLN A 484 -19.86 2.33 -32.27
N HIS A 485 -19.13 1.87 -33.30
CA HIS A 485 -19.64 0.91 -34.28
C HIS A 485 -18.94 -0.44 -34.23
N PHE A 486 -19.64 -1.47 -34.69
CA PHE A 486 -19.04 -2.76 -34.98
C PHE A 486 -18.25 -2.71 -36.31
N ALA A 487 -17.04 -3.29 -36.32
CA ALA A 487 -16.16 -3.32 -37.48
C ALA A 487 -15.81 -4.74 -37.94
N LEU A 488 -15.28 -4.88 -39.15
CA LEU A 488 -14.58 -6.08 -39.58
C LEU A 488 -13.09 -5.82 -39.60
N GLU A 489 -12.32 -6.77 -39.10
CA GLU A 489 -10.86 -6.80 -39.23
C GLU A 489 -10.50 -7.69 -40.42
N LEU A 490 -9.92 -7.12 -41.47
CA LEU A 490 -9.36 -7.87 -42.59
C LEU A 490 -7.89 -8.19 -42.31
N THR A 491 -7.61 -9.47 -42.14
CA THR A 491 -6.24 -10.01 -42.06
C THR A 491 -5.81 -10.50 -43.45
N TYR A 492 -4.83 -9.84 -44.03
CA TYR A 492 -4.20 -10.25 -45.30
C TYR A 492 -2.76 -10.69 -45.03
N ASN A 493 -2.45 -11.97 -45.19
CA ASN A 493 -1.09 -12.50 -45.04
C ASN A 493 -0.40 -12.50 -46.40
N TYR A 494 0.75 -11.81 -46.51
CA TYR A 494 1.47 -11.72 -47.77
C TYR A 494 1.95 -13.10 -48.22
N GLY A 495 1.65 -13.44 -49.48
CA GLY A 495 1.97 -14.74 -50.09
C GLY A 495 0.96 -15.85 -49.79
N ILE A 496 -0.17 -15.56 -49.13
CA ILE A 496 -1.28 -16.50 -48.96
C ILE A 496 -2.48 -16.01 -49.75
N ASP A 497 -2.75 -16.67 -50.88
CA ASP A 497 -3.77 -16.21 -51.84
C ASP A 497 -5.16 -16.83 -51.62
N ALA A 498 -5.28 -17.83 -50.75
CA ALA A 498 -6.56 -18.48 -50.43
C ALA A 498 -6.51 -19.19 -49.06
N TYR A 499 -7.68 -19.33 -48.44
CA TYR A 499 -7.88 -20.08 -47.20
C TYR A 499 -8.91 -21.19 -47.43
N ARG A 500 -8.74 -22.33 -46.74
CA ARG A 500 -9.77 -23.37 -46.69
C ARG A 500 -10.90 -22.90 -45.76
N ALA A 501 -12.11 -22.75 -46.29
CA ALA A 501 -13.28 -22.44 -45.48
C ALA A 501 -13.59 -23.57 -44.49
N GLY A 502 -13.90 -23.20 -43.26
CA GLY A 502 -14.56 -24.08 -42.28
C GLY A 502 -16.08 -24.05 -42.43
N ASP A 503 -16.78 -24.72 -41.53
CA ASP A 503 -18.24 -24.66 -41.40
C ASP A 503 -18.71 -23.93 -40.14
N ASP A 504 -17.78 -23.34 -39.39
CA ASP A 504 -17.98 -22.63 -38.12
C ASP A 504 -18.72 -21.29 -38.30
N LEU A 505 -18.38 -20.51 -39.32
CA LEU A 505 -19.07 -19.25 -39.63
C LEU A 505 -20.21 -19.50 -40.62
N GLN A 506 -21.46 -19.27 -40.18
CA GLN A 506 -22.65 -19.40 -41.03
C GLN A 506 -22.83 -18.16 -41.93
N TYR A 507 -22.82 -16.96 -41.34
CA TYR A 507 -22.94 -15.68 -42.04
C TYR A 507 -22.56 -14.49 -41.14
N LEU A 508 -22.29 -13.34 -41.77
CA LEU A 508 -22.31 -12.02 -41.13
C LEU A 508 -23.61 -11.30 -41.50
N CYS A 509 -24.40 -10.89 -40.51
CA CYS A 509 -25.74 -10.34 -40.74
C CYS A 509 -25.76 -8.82 -40.61
N LEU A 510 -26.35 -8.14 -41.59
CA LEU A 510 -26.53 -6.69 -41.62
C LEU A 510 -27.95 -6.32 -42.06
N SER A 511 -28.41 -5.14 -41.65
CA SER A 511 -29.69 -4.58 -42.05
C SER A 511 -29.53 -3.59 -43.21
N GLY A 512 -30.52 -3.54 -44.09
CA GLY A 512 -30.60 -2.56 -45.17
C GLY A 512 -31.56 -2.96 -46.29
N ASP A 513 -31.55 -2.20 -47.39
CA ASP A 513 -32.45 -2.43 -48.53
C ASP A 513 -32.01 -3.62 -49.38
N LEU A 514 -32.77 -4.71 -49.31
CA LEU A 514 -32.48 -5.97 -50.01
C LEU A 514 -32.34 -5.76 -51.53
N ALA A 515 -33.17 -4.92 -52.15
CA ALA A 515 -33.12 -4.71 -53.60
C ALA A 515 -31.87 -3.92 -53.99
N GLU A 516 -31.44 -2.97 -53.17
CA GLU A 516 -30.20 -2.22 -53.40
C GLU A 516 -28.96 -3.13 -53.29
N TYR A 517 -28.88 -3.96 -52.26
CA TYR A 517 -27.78 -4.90 -52.09
C TYR A 517 -27.73 -5.96 -53.19
N GLU A 518 -28.89 -6.47 -53.62
CA GLU A 518 -28.97 -7.42 -54.73
C GLU A 518 -28.49 -6.80 -56.05
N ALA A 519 -28.93 -5.58 -56.35
CA ALA A 519 -28.49 -4.84 -57.53
C ALA A 519 -26.97 -4.58 -57.52
N LYS A 520 -26.40 -4.19 -56.38
CA LYS A 520 -24.95 -4.02 -56.21
C LYS A 520 -24.20 -5.34 -56.40
N ALA A 521 -24.63 -6.41 -55.76
CA ALA A 521 -24.00 -7.72 -55.86
C ALA A 521 -24.00 -8.22 -57.32
N ARG A 522 -25.15 -8.16 -58.01
CA ARG A 522 -25.25 -8.54 -59.44
C ARG A 522 -24.38 -7.66 -60.33
N ARG A 523 -24.36 -6.35 -60.12
CA ARG A 523 -23.55 -5.40 -60.89
C ARG A 523 -22.07 -5.75 -60.86
N PHE A 524 -21.57 -6.20 -59.70
CA PHE A 524 -20.17 -6.55 -59.50
C PHE A 524 -19.89 -8.05 -59.61
N GLY A 525 -20.89 -8.87 -59.99
CA GLY A 525 -20.73 -10.29 -60.27
C GLY A 525 -20.66 -11.21 -59.05
N TYR A 526 -21.21 -10.79 -57.91
CA TYR A 526 -21.28 -11.61 -56.69
C TYR A 526 -22.58 -12.39 -56.62
N PRO A 527 -22.56 -13.69 -56.25
CA PRO A 527 -23.77 -14.49 -56.04
C PRO A 527 -24.66 -13.86 -54.97
N ALA A 528 -25.96 -13.74 -55.27
CA ALA A 528 -26.96 -13.19 -54.38
C ALA A 528 -28.27 -13.95 -54.53
N GLU A 529 -28.80 -14.48 -53.42
CA GLU A 529 -29.98 -15.34 -53.39
C GLU A 529 -30.97 -14.88 -52.31
N PHE A 530 -32.24 -14.75 -52.69
CA PHE A 530 -33.30 -14.42 -51.75
C PHE A 530 -33.71 -15.64 -50.91
N GLY A 531 -33.84 -15.43 -49.60
CA GLY A 531 -34.22 -16.41 -48.60
C GLY A 531 -35.58 -16.12 -47.97
N GLY A 532 -36.15 -17.11 -47.27
CA GLY A 532 -37.35 -16.90 -46.43
C GLY A 532 -38.54 -16.30 -47.17
N LYS A 533 -38.87 -16.80 -48.37
CA LYS A 533 -39.92 -16.24 -49.26
C LYS A 533 -39.68 -14.77 -49.69
N GLY A 534 -38.42 -14.32 -49.72
CA GLY A 534 -38.04 -12.97 -50.15
C GLY A 534 -37.81 -11.98 -49.00
N GLU A 535 -37.83 -12.45 -47.76
CA GLU A 535 -37.65 -11.63 -46.55
C GLU A 535 -36.17 -11.37 -46.22
N THR A 536 -35.25 -12.12 -46.82
CA THR A 536 -33.80 -11.97 -46.60
C THR A 536 -33.04 -12.11 -47.91
N LEU A 537 -31.83 -11.58 -47.97
CA LEU A 537 -30.91 -11.74 -49.11
C LEU A 537 -29.57 -12.26 -48.61
N LEU A 538 -29.06 -13.32 -49.22
CA LEU A 538 -27.75 -13.88 -48.92
C LEU A 538 -26.77 -13.58 -50.05
N ILE A 539 -25.64 -12.96 -49.73
CA ILE A 539 -24.59 -12.61 -50.69
C ILE A 539 -23.32 -13.39 -50.37
N GLU A 540 -22.67 -13.96 -51.38
CA GLU A 540 -21.35 -14.59 -51.24
C GLU A 540 -20.23 -13.62 -51.64
N GLY A 541 -19.29 -13.37 -50.74
CA GLY A 541 -18.15 -12.49 -50.96
C GLY A 541 -16.98 -13.17 -51.69
N PRO A 542 -15.93 -12.41 -52.05
CA PRO A 542 -14.82 -12.88 -52.88
C PRO A 542 -13.98 -14.00 -52.24
N ASP A 543 -14.00 -14.11 -50.92
CA ASP A 543 -13.24 -15.11 -50.14
C ASP A 543 -14.16 -16.24 -49.61
N GLY A 544 -15.39 -16.35 -50.11
CA GLY A 544 -16.36 -17.41 -49.74
C GLY A 544 -17.18 -17.13 -48.46
N TYR A 545 -16.95 -16.00 -47.79
CA TYR A 545 -17.77 -15.57 -46.66
C TYR A 545 -19.17 -15.16 -47.12
N ARG A 546 -20.19 -15.50 -46.30
CA ARG A 546 -21.61 -15.25 -46.61
C ARG A 546 -22.13 -14.08 -45.78
N TYR A 547 -22.90 -13.20 -46.41
CA TYR A 547 -23.46 -11.98 -45.81
C TYR A 547 -24.98 -12.02 -45.92
N LEU A 548 -25.67 -12.07 -44.78
CA LEU A 548 -27.13 -12.09 -44.71
C LEU A 548 -27.64 -10.66 -44.54
N VAL A 549 -28.37 -10.15 -45.53
CA VAL A 549 -29.04 -8.86 -45.48
C VAL A 549 -30.49 -9.05 -45.05
N VAL A 550 -30.91 -8.30 -44.03
CA VAL A 550 -32.29 -8.26 -43.52
C VAL A 550 -32.88 -6.85 -43.65
N PRO A 551 -34.22 -6.69 -43.71
CA PRO A 551 -34.82 -5.37 -43.88
C PRO A 551 -34.54 -4.42 -42.70
N PRO A 552 -34.51 -3.09 -42.93
CA PRO A 552 -34.37 -2.12 -41.84
C PRO A 552 -35.58 -2.19 -40.89
N GLY A 553 -35.35 -2.04 -39.58
CA GLY A 553 -36.44 -1.82 -38.62
C GLY A 553 -37.00 -3.06 -37.90
N ALA A 554 -36.29 -4.19 -37.83
CA ALA A 554 -36.73 -5.29 -36.96
C ALA A 554 -36.68 -4.92 -35.45
N GLU A 555 -35.80 -4.00 -35.03
CA GLU A 555 -35.54 -3.71 -33.60
C GLU A 555 -35.15 -2.25 -33.27
N GLY A 556 -35.33 -1.28 -34.18
CA GLY A 556 -35.03 0.14 -33.89
C GLY A 556 -33.56 0.46 -33.61
N ARG A 557 -32.62 -0.37 -34.11
CA ARG A 557 -31.18 -0.22 -33.91
C ARG A 557 -30.61 0.83 -34.88
N GLU A 558 -29.73 1.72 -34.39
CA GLU A 558 -28.93 2.61 -35.25
C GLU A 558 -27.79 1.86 -35.96
N GLU A 559 -27.28 0.79 -35.35
CA GLU A 559 -26.22 -0.06 -35.93
C GLU A 559 -26.78 -0.96 -37.04
N ALA A 560 -26.10 -0.95 -38.19
CA ALA A 560 -26.49 -1.74 -39.34
C ALA A 560 -26.12 -3.21 -39.16
N TRP A 561 -25.03 -3.52 -38.45
CA TRP A 561 -24.68 -4.90 -38.10
C TRP A 561 -25.68 -5.49 -37.11
N VAL A 562 -26.20 -6.67 -37.45
CA VAL A 562 -27.27 -7.32 -36.68
C VAL A 562 -26.73 -8.43 -35.79
N CYS A 563 -25.94 -9.36 -36.35
CA CYS A 563 -25.31 -10.46 -35.62
C CYS A 563 -24.20 -11.15 -36.44
N VAL A 564 -23.39 -11.96 -35.77
CA VAL A 564 -22.50 -12.95 -36.39
C VAL A 564 -23.13 -14.33 -36.17
N GLY A 565 -23.47 -15.03 -37.25
CA GLY A 565 -24.05 -16.36 -37.20
C GLY A 565 -22.98 -17.43 -37.14
N LEU A 566 -22.96 -18.22 -36.06
CA LEU A 566 -22.01 -19.31 -35.84
C LEU A 566 -22.72 -20.66 -35.84
N LYS A 567 -22.07 -21.69 -36.39
CA LYS A 567 -22.46 -23.08 -36.17
C LYS A 567 -21.76 -23.61 -34.93
N VAL A 568 -22.55 -24.20 -34.05
CA VAL A 568 -22.07 -24.81 -32.81
C VAL A 568 -22.49 -26.27 -32.76
N ALA A 569 -21.61 -27.14 -32.25
CA ALA A 569 -21.91 -28.56 -32.12
C ALA A 569 -22.98 -28.85 -31.06
N ASP A 570 -23.03 -28.01 -30.01
CA ASP A 570 -23.98 -28.08 -28.90
C ASP A 570 -24.36 -26.64 -28.50
N LEU A 571 -25.63 -26.29 -28.74
CA LEU A 571 -26.16 -24.97 -28.46
C LEU A 571 -26.21 -24.68 -26.96
N ASP A 572 -26.61 -25.66 -26.14
CA ASP A 572 -26.73 -25.48 -24.69
C ASP A 572 -25.36 -25.26 -24.04
N SER A 573 -24.34 -26.02 -24.48
CA SER A 573 -22.97 -25.82 -24.02
C SER A 573 -22.43 -24.45 -24.42
N SER A 574 -22.77 -23.99 -25.63
CA SER A 574 -22.37 -22.66 -26.10
C SER A 574 -23.06 -21.56 -25.29
N LEU A 575 -24.36 -21.65 -25.05
CA LEU A 575 -25.11 -20.68 -24.24
C LEU A 575 -24.59 -20.63 -22.79
N ARG A 576 -24.25 -21.76 -22.17
CA ARG A 576 -23.62 -21.78 -20.84
C ARG A 576 -22.30 -21.00 -20.81
N TYR A 577 -21.48 -21.14 -21.85
CA TYR A 577 -20.21 -20.42 -21.94
C TYR A 577 -20.43 -18.92 -22.20
N TRP A 578 -21.11 -18.57 -23.30
CA TRP A 578 -21.27 -17.18 -23.73
C TRP A 578 -22.16 -16.38 -22.78
N CYS A 579 -23.31 -16.91 -22.39
CA CYS A 579 -24.23 -16.20 -21.50
C CYS A 579 -23.87 -16.38 -20.02
N GLY A 580 -23.54 -17.61 -19.61
CA GLY A 580 -23.23 -17.91 -18.21
C GLY A 580 -21.86 -17.39 -17.76
N LEU A 581 -20.79 -17.74 -18.47
CA LEU A 581 -19.42 -17.38 -18.08
C LEU A 581 -19.04 -15.96 -18.53
N LEU A 582 -19.32 -15.60 -19.78
CA LEU A 582 -18.91 -14.31 -20.33
C LEU A 582 -19.92 -13.19 -20.08
N GLY A 583 -21.14 -13.52 -19.67
CA GLY A 583 -22.19 -12.58 -19.30
C GLY A 583 -22.92 -11.94 -20.48
N LEU A 584 -22.92 -12.58 -21.66
CA LEU A 584 -23.79 -12.16 -22.76
C LEU A 584 -25.26 -12.38 -22.38
N LYS A 585 -26.16 -11.53 -22.89
CA LYS A 585 -27.59 -11.71 -22.69
C LYS A 585 -28.15 -12.56 -23.82
N ASP A 586 -28.98 -13.53 -23.47
CA ASP A 586 -29.83 -14.20 -24.43
C ASP A 586 -30.91 -13.23 -24.91
N LEU A 587 -30.87 -12.90 -26.19
CA LEU A 587 -31.82 -11.98 -26.84
C LEU A 587 -32.96 -12.73 -27.55
N GLY A 588 -33.02 -14.05 -27.42
CA GLY A 588 -34.02 -14.90 -28.08
C GLY A 588 -33.62 -15.30 -29.51
N GLU A 589 -34.63 -15.67 -30.30
CA GLU A 589 -34.41 -16.14 -31.68
C GLU A 589 -33.86 -15.02 -32.58
N GLY A 590 -32.72 -15.29 -33.21
CA GLY A 590 -32.12 -14.39 -34.19
C GLY A 590 -32.88 -14.34 -35.53
N PRO A 591 -32.42 -13.51 -36.48
CA PRO A 591 -33.03 -13.40 -37.80
C PRO A 591 -33.05 -14.76 -38.51
N ARG A 592 -34.23 -15.23 -38.90
CA ARG A 592 -34.38 -16.46 -39.68
C ARG A 592 -33.92 -16.19 -41.11
N GLY A 593 -32.78 -16.79 -41.51
CA GLY A 593 -32.22 -16.70 -42.86
C GLY A 593 -32.07 -18.09 -43.50
N ALA A 594 -32.33 -18.19 -44.79
CA ALA A 594 -32.52 -19.40 -45.61
C ALA A 594 -31.77 -20.68 -45.18
N GLY A 595 -32.56 -21.72 -44.85
CA GLY A 595 -32.16 -23.14 -44.93
C GLY A 595 -31.39 -23.66 -43.74
#